data_AF-A0A538DXC1-F1
#
_entry.id   AF-A0A538DXC1-F1
#
_cell.length_a   1.000
_cell.length_b   1.000
_cell.length_c   1.000
_cell.angle_alpha   90.00
_cell.angle_beta   90.00
_cell.angle_gamma   90.00
#
_symmetry.space_group_name_H-M   'P 1'
#
loop_
_entity.id
_entity.type
_entity.pdbx_description
1 polymer ?
#
loop_
_entity_poly.entity_id
_entity_poly.type
_entity_poly.pdbx_seq_one_letter_code
_entity_poly.pdbx_strand_id
1 'polypeptide(L)'
;KDAGYGGLSDAVVDLRVDEHAQPIAELLRIFGLHRELFGVTPPEEWIEVDRALAGELRDRLAKLGFEGELAHAFGDWAGNANLEERVDGVERVDPVVLAALRKQSA
;
A
#
# COMPACT_ATOMS: atom_id res chain seq x y z
N LYS A 1 -20.47 -6.05 9.61
CA LYS A 1 -20.68 -5.20 10.80
C LYS A 1 -19.44 -4.37 11.01
N ASP A 2 -19.62 -3.07 11.18
CA ASP A 2 -18.59 -2.07 11.50
C ASP A 2 -17.47 -1.92 10.45
N ALA A 3 -17.84 -1.91 9.16
CA ALA A 3 -16.90 -1.89 8.02
C ALA A 3 -16.69 -0.50 7.41
N GLY A 4 -17.65 0.42 7.55
CA GLY A 4 -17.50 1.80 7.04
C GLY A 4 -16.40 2.57 7.75
N TYR A 5 -16.01 3.73 7.20
CA TYR A 5 -14.99 4.59 7.81
C TYR A 5 -15.30 4.87 9.30
N GLY A 6 -14.36 4.49 10.19
CA GLY A 6 -14.53 4.60 11.64
C GLY A 6 -15.46 3.56 12.28
N GLY A 7 -15.85 2.50 11.56
CA GLY A 7 -16.71 1.42 12.07
C GLY A 7 -18.20 1.78 12.16
N LEU A 8 -18.64 2.88 11.51
CA LEU A 8 -19.97 3.45 11.71
C LEU A 8 -21.06 2.92 10.75
N SER A 9 -20.74 1.94 9.90
CA SER A 9 -21.66 1.42 8.88
C SER A 9 -21.41 -0.06 8.55
N ASP A 10 -22.44 -0.74 8.07
CA ASP A 10 -22.39 -2.10 7.52
C ASP A 10 -21.94 -2.15 6.05
N ALA A 11 -21.87 -1.00 5.36
CA ALA A 11 -21.32 -0.91 4.01
C ALA A 11 -19.79 -1.03 4.04
N VAL A 12 -19.25 -2.01 3.31
CA VAL A 12 -17.80 -2.30 3.26
C VAL A 12 -17.06 -1.34 2.34
N VAL A 13 -17.71 -0.89 1.25
CA VAL A 13 -17.19 0.11 0.30
C VAL A 13 -18.39 0.83 -0.31
N ASP A 14 -18.44 2.16 -0.24
CA ASP A 14 -19.39 3.01 -0.97
C ASP A 14 -18.61 4.04 -1.79
N LEU A 15 -18.46 3.78 -3.09
CA LEU A 15 -17.74 4.64 -4.03
C LEU A 15 -18.72 5.11 -5.10
N ARG A 16 -18.72 6.43 -5.35
CA ARG A 16 -19.56 7.07 -6.36
C ARG A 16 -18.70 7.87 -7.31
N VAL A 17 -19.03 7.79 -8.59
CA VAL A 17 -18.45 8.60 -9.66
C VAL A 17 -19.59 9.26 -10.40
N ASP A 18 -19.76 10.55 -10.16
CA ASP A 18 -20.73 11.39 -10.86
C ASP A 18 -20.01 12.25 -11.91
N GLU A 19 -20.70 12.58 -13.00
CA GLU A 19 -20.23 13.50 -14.06
C GLU A 19 -18.84 13.20 -14.67
N HIS A 20 -18.43 11.93 -14.72
CA HIS A 20 -17.21 11.52 -15.42
C HIS A 20 -17.50 11.00 -16.82
N ALA A 21 -16.72 11.42 -17.83
CA ALA A 21 -16.89 10.98 -19.23
C ALA A 21 -16.69 9.46 -19.41
N GLN A 22 -15.95 8.83 -18.50
CA GLN A 22 -15.72 7.38 -18.45
C GLN A 22 -15.96 6.86 -17.02
N PRO A 23 -17.22 6.75 -16.57
CA PRO A 23 -17.53 6.54 -15.16
C PRO A 23 -17.08 5.16 -14.65
N ILE A 24 -17.13 4.13 -15.50
CA ILE A 24 -16.67 2.77 -15.14
C ILE A 24 -15.15 2.73 -14.97
N ALA A 25 -14.40 3.32 -15.90
CA ALA A 25 -12.95 3.35 -15.83
C ALA A 25 -12.46 4.11 -14.58
N GLU A 26 -13.13 5.22 -14.26
CA GLU A 26 -12.82 6.00 -13.08
C GLU A 26 -13.20 5.27 -11.79
N LEU A 27 -14.36 4.59 -11.76
CA LEU A 27 -14.77 3.76 -10.62
C LEU A 27 -13.77 2.64 -10.35
N LEU A 28 -13.25 1.98 -11.40
CA LEU A 28 -12.20 0.97 -11.26
C LEU A 28 -10.89 1.56 -10.70
N ARG A 29 -10.52 2.77 -11.12
CA ARG A 29 -9.33 3.46 -10.62
C ARG A 29 -9.45 3.77 -9.13
N ILE A 30 -10.56 4.39 -8.70
CA ILE A 30 -10.76 4.75 -7.29
C ILE A 30 -11.02 3.52 -6.42
N PHE A 31 -11.62 2.47 -6.96
CA PHE A 31 -11.76 1.19 -6.25
C PHE A 31 -10.41 0.52 -6.04
N GLY A 32 -9.51 0.56 -7.03
CA GLY A 32 -8.13 0.11 -6.89
C GLY A 32 -7.40 0.85 -5.77
N LEU A 33 -7.49 2.19 -5.75
CA LEU A 33 -6.90 3.01 -4.69
C LEU A 33 -7.49 2.69 -3.31
N HIS A 34 -8.81 2.52 -3.21
CA HIS A 34 -9.45 2.14 -1.96
C HIS A 34 -8.91 0.80 -1.44
N ARG A 35 -8.74 -0.19 -2.31
CA ARG A 35 -8.16 -1.49 -1.91
C ARG A 35 -6.70 -1.38 -1.50
N GLU A 36 -5.93 -0.52 -2.15
CA GLU A 36 -4.52 -0.27 -1.83
C GLU A 36 -4.37 0.39 -0.44
N LEU A 37 -5.20 1.38 -0.13
CA LEU A 37 -5.11 2.16 1.11
C LEU A 37 -5.82 1.51 2.30
N PHE A 38 -6.99 0.89 2.08
CA PHE A 38 -7.86 0.40 3.16
C PHE A 38 -8.07 -1.12 3.13
N GLY A 39 -7.48 -1.81 2.16
CA GLY A 39 -7.54 -3.27 2.08
C GLY A 39 -6.60 -3.93 3.09
N VAL A 40 -7.09 -4.98 3.74
CA VAL A 40 -6.31 -5.82 4.66
C VAL A 40 -5.79 -7.04 3.90
N THR A 41 -4.49 -7.26 3.92
CA THR A 41 -3.86 -8.50 3.42
C THR A 41 -3.75 -9.49 4.58
N PRO A 42 -4.22 -10.74 4.44
CA PRO A 42 -4.02 -11.76 5.46
C PRO A 42 -2.53 -11.96 5.78
N PRO A 43 -2.12 -12.07 7.06
CA PRO A 43 -0.70 -12.21 7.45
C PRO A 43 0.04 -13.37 6.78
N GLU A 44 -0.67 -14.43 6.40
CA GLU A 44 -0.14 -15.59 5.67
C GLU A 44 0.26 -15.29 4.22
N GLU A 45 -0.22 -14.18 3.64
CA GLU A 45 0.16 -13.72 2.31
C GLU A 45 1.35 -12.74 2.34
N TRP A 46 1.81 -12.34 3.54
CA TRP A 46 2.97 -11.47 3.68
C TRP A 46 4.25 -12.19 3.28
N ILE A 47 5.13 -11.46 2.61
CA ILE A 47 6.36 -12.01 2.03
C ILE A 47 7.50 -11.79 3.01
N GLU A 48 8.18 -12.88 3.39
CA GLU A 48 9.42 -12.82 4.16
C GLU A 48 10.52 -12.07 3.40
N VAL A 49 11.16 -11.12 4.08
CA VAL A 49 12.22 -10.30 3.50
C VAL A 49 13.55 -11.01 3.65
N ASP A 50 13.88 -11.80 2.63
CA ASP A 50 15.20 -12.40 2.50
C ASP A 50 16.28 -11.37 2.11
N ARG A 51 17.53 -11.82 2.00
CA ARG A 51 18.65 -10.94 1.63
C ARG A 51 18.46 -10.28 0.25
N ALA A 52 17.86 -10.99 -0.71
CA ALA A 52 17.68 -10.47 -2.06
C ALA A 52 16.60 -9.39 -2.09
N LEU A 53 15.46 -9.65 -1.43
CA LEU A 53 14.39 -8.68 -1.29
C LEU A 53 14.84 -7.48 -0.47
N ALA A 54 15.60 -7.66 0.62
CA ALA A 54 16.19 -6.56 1.37
C ALA A 54 17.14 -5.69 0.52
N GLY A 55 17.85 -6.29 -0.44
CA GLY A 55 18.64 -5.55 -1.42
C GLY A 55 17.76 -4.73 -2.36
N GLU A 56 16.73 -5.37 -2.93
CA GLU A 56 15.75 -4.70 -3.81
C GLU A 56 15.09 -3.50 -3.11
N LEU A 57 14.63 -3.67 -1.87
CA LEU A 57 13.98 -2.60 -1.11
C LEU A 57 14.93 -1.41 -0.93
N ARG A 58 16.19 -1.64 -0.54
CA ARG A 58 17.18 -0.56 -0.39
C ARG A 58 17.40 0.20 -1.70
N ASP A 59 17.63 -0.52 -2.80
CA ASP A 59 17.91 0.11 -4.09
C ASP A 59 16.73 0.96 -4.57
N ARG A 60 15.49 0.50 -4.33
CA ARG A 60 14.28 1.23 -4.71
C ARG A 60 14.00 2.42 -3.82
N LEU A 61 14.17 2.29 -2.50
CA LEU A 61 14.02 3.39 -1.55
C LEU A 61 15.05 4.49 -1.85
N ALA A 62 16.30 4.12 -2.12
CA ALA A 62 17.36 5.06 -2.48
C ALA A 62 17.03 5.84 -3.76
N LYS A 63 16.46 5.19 -4.80
CA LYS A 63 15.97 5.89 -6.00
C LYS A 63 14.91 6.95 -5.70
N LEU A 64 14.12 6.74 -4.66
CA LEU A 64 13.07 7.67 -4.21
C LEU A 64 13.59 8.69 -3.19
N GLY A 65 14.88 8.68 -2.85
CA GLY A 65 15.52 9.59 -1.90
C GLY A 65 15.40 9.17 -0.44
N PHE A 66 14.96 7.94 -0.15
CA PHE A 66 14.90 7.37 1.19
C PHE A 66 16.15 6.51 1.43
N GLU A 67 17.08 7.05 2.21
CA GLU A 67 18.38 6.43 2.51
C GLU A 67 18.53 6.13 4.00
N GLY A 68 19.50 5.27 4.35
CA GLY A 68 19.84 4.95 5.73
C GLY A 68 19.52 3.50 6.11
N GLU A 69 19.18 3.30 7.39
CA GLU A 69 18.77 1.98 7.89
C GLU A 69 17.48 1.55 7.20
N LEU A 70 17.39 0.28 6.78
CA LEU A 70 16.33 -0.19 5.89
C LEU A 70 14.95 -0.09 6.55
N ALA A 71 14.81 -0.46 7.82
CA ALA A 71 13.51 -0.37 8.50
C ALA A 71 13.05 1.08 8.64
N HIS A 72 13.98 2.01 8.94
CA HIS A 72 13.65 3.43 9.02
C HIS A 72 13.26 4.02 7.66
N ALA A 73 14.10 3.83 6.63
CA ALA A 73 13.82 4.33 5.29
C ALA A 73 12.53 3.75 4.71
N PHE A 74 12.24 2.48 4.98
CA PHE A 74 11.01 1.82 4.56
C PHE A 74 9.78 2.41 5.25
N GLY A 75 9.85 2.63 6.57
CA GLY A 75 8.77 3.26 7.33
C GLY A 75 8.50 4.71 6.90
N ASP A 76 9.55 5.50 6.68
CA ASP A 76 9.44 6.90 6.24
C ASP A 76 8.81 7.02 4.85
N TRP A 77 9.20 6.14 3.93
CA TRP A 77 8.57 6.07 2.61
C TRP A 77 7.11 5.63 2.72
N ALA A 78 6.81 4.58 3.51
CA ALA A 78 5.46 4.08 3.68
C ALA A 78 4.52 5.15 4.23
N GLY A 79 4.94 5.93 5.24
CA GLY A 79 4.18 7.05 5.76
C GLY A 79 3.95 8.17 4.72
N ASN A 80 4.96 8.51 3.91
CA ASN A 80 4.77 9.45 2.80
C ASN A 80 3.81 8.93 1.71
N ALA A 81 3.75 7.61 1.52
CA ALA A 81 2.87 6.96 0.56
C ALA A 81 1.46 6.68 1.10
N ASN A 82 1.18 6.97 2.38
CA ASN A 82 -0.05 6.59 3.11
C ASN A 82 -0.25 5.06 3.17
N LEU A 83 0.83 4.31 3.37
CA LEU A 83 0.85 2.84 3.45
C LEU A 83 1.32 2.33 4.82
N GLU A 84 1.50 3.21 5.81
CA GLU A 84 1.99 2.89 7.14
C GLU A 84 1.13 1.86 7.88
N GLU A 85 -0.18 1.87 7.67
CA GLU A 85 -1.13 0.88 8.24
C GLU A 85 -0.94 -0.54 7.67
N ARG A 86 -0.13 -0.68 6.61
CA ARG A 86 0.19 -1.95 5.94
C ARG A 86 1.65 -2.36 6.16
N VAL A 87 2.32 -1.75 7.14
CA VAL A 87 3.71 -2.01 7.52
C VAL A 87 3.80 -2.41 8.99
N ASP A 88 4.46 -3.54 9.25
CA ASP A 88 4.77 -4.05 10.58
C ASP A 88 6.27 -4.40 10.65
N GLY A 89 7.10 -3.36 10.52
CA GLY A 89 8.54 -3.49 10.34
C GLY A 89 8.94 -3.91 8.92
N VAL A 90 10.16 -4.42 8.77
CA VAL A 90 10.75 -4.77 7.46
C VAL A 90 11.13 -6.25 7.34
N GLU A 91 10.82 -7.06 8.34
CA GLU A 91 11.07 -8.51 8.29
C GLU A 91 10.11 -9.21 7.32
N ARG A 92 8.87 -8.70 7.21
CA ARG A 92 7.87 -9.14 6.27
C ARG A 92 7.24 -7.93 5.59
N VAL A 93 6.91 -8.08 4.32
CA VAL A 93 6.30 -7.01 3.53
C VAL A 93 4.97 -7.45 2.97
N ASP A 94 3.97 -6.59 3.08
CA ASP A 94 2.71 -6.75 2.38
C ASP A 94 2.96 -6.66 0.85
N PRO A 95 2.48 -7.65 0.05
CA PRO A 95 2.68 -7.67 -1.40
C PRO A 95 2.22 -6.41 -2.14
N VAL A 96 1.17 -5.74 -1.64
CA VAL A 96 0.65 -4.50 -2.22
C VAL A 96 1.59 -3.34 -1.90
N VAL A 97 2.20 -3.28 -0.71
CA VAL A 97 3.23 -2.29 -0.39
C VAL A 97 4.46 -2.49 -1.28
N LEU A 98 4.89 -3.73 -1.47
CA LEU A 98 5.99 -4.06 -2.38
C LEU A 98 5.66 -3.67 -3.84
N ALA A 99 4.44 -3.93 -4.30
CA ALA A 99 4.00 -3.54 -5.63
C ALA A 99 3.97 -2.01 -5.82
N ALA A 100 3.50 -1.28 -4.81
CA ALA A 100 3.50 0.18 -4.80
C ALA A 100 4.93 0.74 -4.89
N LEU A 101 5.87 0.23 -4.08
CA LEU A 101 7.28 0.62 -4.14
C LEU A 101 7.88 0.34 -5.52
N ARG A 102 7.63 -0.85 -6.08
CA ARG A 102 8.08 -1.24 -7.42
C ARG A 102 7.57 -0.31 -8.51
N LYS A 103 6.29 0.10 -8.42
CA LYS A 103 5.64 1.01 -9.36
C LYS A 103 6.21 2.43 -9.28
N GLN A 104 6.45 2.94 -8.08
CA GLN A 104 6.98 4.30 -7.88
C GLN A 104 8.46 4.43 -8.26
N SER A 105 9.23 3.36 -8.09
CA SER A 105 10.68 3.31 -8.38
C SER A 105 11.04 2.70 -9.74
N ALA A 106 10.03 2.52 -10.62
CA ALA A 106 10.18 1.97 -11.96
C ALA A 106 10.94 2.91 -12.89
#